data_AF-A0A3D3NRW7-F1
#
_entry.id   AF-A0A3D3NRW7-F1
#
_cell.length_a   1.000
_cell.length_b   1.000
_cell.length_c   1.000
_cell.angle_alpha   90.00
_cell.angle_beta   90.00
_cell.angle_gamma   90.00
#
_symmetry.space_group_name_H-M   'P 1'
#
loop_
_entity.id
_entity.type
_entity.pdbx_description
1 polymer ?
#
loop_
_entity_poly.entity_id
_entity_poly.type
_entity_poly.pdbx_seq_one_letter_code
_entity_poly.pdbx_strand_id
1 'polypeptide(L)'
;MKRRVLMNAGAAALLAPLAGCRRAAPKGGWTIREMRDSGWPAPDLVADALRRVEALNLNGPSLRAVIETNPDAPDIARGLERALARGPLHGIPVLVKDNLDTADAMRTTAGSLALLDAPAPERDAT
;
A
#
# COMPACT_ATOMS: atom_id res chain seq x y z
N MET A 1 -3.05 4.46 -65.40
CA MET A 1 -1.72 4.69 -64.79
C MET A 1 -1.88 4.76 -63.28
N LYS A 2 -1.40 3.74 -62.54
CA LYS A 2 -1.55 3.61 -61.08
C LYS A 2 -0.41 4.39 -60.39
N ARG A 3 -0.71 5.44 -59.62
CA ARG A 3 0.26 6.12 -58.77
C ARG A 3 0.22 5.48 -57.37
N ARG A 4 1.27 4.71 -57.05
CA ARG A 4 1.51 4.12 -55.72
C ARG A 4 1.95 5.24 -54.77
N VAL A 5 1.18 5.49 -53.73
CA VAL A 5 1.59 6.31 -52.58
C VAL A 5 2.38 5.40 -51.64
N LEU A 6 3.68 5.67 -51.47
CA LEU A 6 4.51 5.04 -50.44
C LEU A 6 4.13 5.64 -49.08
N MET A 7 3.57 4.82 -48.19
CA MET A 7 3.50 5.12 -46.75
C MET A 7 4.90 4.97 -46.17
N ASN A 8 5.52 6.07 -45.74
CA ASN A 8 6.63 6.02 -44.79
C ASN A 8 6.05 5.87 -43.39
N ALA A 9 6.04 4.64 -42.88
CA ALA A 9 5.82 4.36 -41.47
C ALA A 9 7.09 4.73 -40.69
N GLY A 10 7.11 5.93 -40.10
CA GLY A 10 8.09 6.29 -39.10
C GLY A 10 7.81 5.51 -37.81
N ALA A 11 8.59 4.45 -37.56
CA ALA A 11 8.58 3.75 -36.30
C ALA A 11 9.27 4.61 -35.22
N ALA A 12 8.49 5.43 -34.52
CA ALA A 12 8.93 6.01 -33.26
C ALA A 12 8.93 4.87 -32.22
N ALA A 13 10.12 4.32 -31.94
CA ALA A 13 10.32 3.42 -30.82
C ALA A 13 10.11 4.19 -29.52
N LEU A 14 8.87 4.16 -29.00
CA LEU A 14 8.57 4.52 -27.62
C LEU A 14 9.33 3.53 -26.72
N LEU A 15 10.38 4.02 -26.09
CA LEU A 15 11.06 3.36 -24.99
C LEU A 15 10.06 3.31 -23.82
N ALA A 16 9.19 2.31 -23.81
CA ALA A 16 8.38 2.01 -22.64
C ALA A 16 9.36 1.67 -21.50
N PRO A 17 9.22 2.28 -20.30
CA PRO A 17 9.97 1.80 -19.15
C PRO A 17 9.65 0.32 -19.01
N LEU A 18 10.68 -0.51 -18.86
CA LEU A 18 10.53 -1.92 -18.52
C LEU A 18 9.64 -1.96 -17.28
N ALA A 19 8.35 -2.25 -17.50
CA ALA A 19 7.45 -2.62 -16.43
C ALA A 19 8.05 -3.91 -15.89
N GLY A 20 8.86 -3.80 -14.83
CA GLY A 20 9.38 -4.92 -14.09
C GLY A 20 8.23 -5.88 -13.85
N CYS A 21 8.48 -7.18 -14.01
CA CYS A 21 7.47 -8.21 -13.96
C CYS A 21 6.77 -8.17 -12.59
N ARG A 22 5.66 -7.44 -12.49
CA ARG A 22 4.88 -7.29 -11.25
C ARG A 22 4.21 -8.62 -10.97
N ARG A 23 4.56 -9.23 -9.85
CA ARG A 23 3.96 -10.51 -9.47
C ARG A 23 2.49 -10.28 -9.11
N ALA A 24 1.59 -11.14 -9.57
CA ALA A 24 0.20 -11.09 -9.12
C ALA A 24 0.13 -11.35 -7.60
N ALA A 25 -0.82 -10.70 -6.92
CA ALA A 25 -1.02 -10.89 -5.49
C ALA A 25 -1.36 -12.37 -5.20
N PRO A 26 -0.69 -13.01 -4.23
CA PRO A 26 -0.94 -14.40 -3.87
C PRO A 26 -2.33 -14.57 -3.25
N LYS A 27 -3.02 -15.68 -3.58
CA LYS A 27 -4.38 -15.97 -3.08
C LYS A 27 -4.46 -16.09 -1.55
N GLY A 28 -3.36 -16.49 -0.90
CA GLY A 28 -3.25 -16.63 0.56
C GLY A 28 -2.92 -15.34 1.30
N GLY A 29 -2.72 -14.22 0.59
CA GLY A 29 -2.12 -13.02 1.15
C GLY A 29 -0.59 -13.07 1.10
N TRP A 30 0.03 -11.92 1.35
CA TRP A 30 1.45 -11.72 1.19
C TRP A 30 2.25 -12.10 2.44
N THR A 31 3.44 -12.66 2.25
CA THR A 31 4.52 -12.59 3.24
C THR A 31 5.34 -11.31 3.04
N ILE A 32 6.04 -10.84 4.09
CA ILE A 32 6.94 -9.67 3.99
C ILE A 32 8.02 -9.89 2.93
N ARG A 33 8.57 -11.10 2.85
CA ARG A 33 9.57 -11.46 1.83
C ARG A 33 9.00 -11.32 0.43
N GLU A 34 7.79 -11.83 0.20
CA GLU A 34 7.14 -11.72 -1.11
C GLU A 34 6.83 -10.27 -1.46
N MET A 35 6.34 -9.46 -0.52
CA MET A 35 6.10 -8.03 -0.78
C MET A 35 7.40 -7.33 -1.21
N ARG A 36 8.49 -7.54 -0.46
CA ARG A 36 9.80 -6.96 -0.76
C ARG A 36 10.33 -7.38 -2.12
N ASP A 37 10.19 -8.67 -2.44
CA ASP A 37 10.73 -9.26 -3.67
C ASP A 37 9.73 -9.14 -4.86
N SER A 38 8.54 -8.55 -4.66
CA SER A 38 7.44 -8.49 -5.64
C SER A 38 7.68 -7.50 -6.79
N GLY A 39 8.55 -6.50 -6.58
CA GLY A 39 8.71 -5.36 -7.47
C GLY A 39 7.52 -4.38 -7.46
N TRP A 40 6.58 -4.51 -6.51
CA TRP A 40 5.51 -3.54 -6.33
C TRP A 40 6.01 -2.31 -5.59
N PRO A 41 5.65 -1.10 -6.04
CA PRO A 41 5.93 0.13 -5.30
C PRO A 41 5.03 0.19 -4.05
N ALA A 42 5.47 0.92 -3.04
CA ALA A 42 4.79 1.03 -1.75
C ALA A 42 3.31 1.45 -1.86
N PRO A 43 2.91 2.42 -2.72
CA PRO A 43 1.50 2.79 -2.88
C PRO A 43 0.63 1.64 -3.37
N ASP A 44 1.16 0.76 -4.22
CA ASP A 44 0.39 -0.36 -4.76
C ASP A 44 0.21 -1.46 -3.70
N LEU A 45 1.23 -1.69 -2.87
CA LEU A 45 1.13 -2.60 -1.72
C LEU A 45 0.12 -2.10 -0.69
N VAL A 46 0.13 -0.79 -0.37
CA VAL A 46 -0.85 -0.17 0.52
C VAL A 46 -2.25 -0.25 -0.06
N ALA A 47 -2.43 0.05 -1.35
CA ALA A 47 -3.73 -0.03 -2.01
C ALA A 47 -4.28 -1.47 -2.02
N ASP A 48 -3.43 -2.48 -2.22
CA ASP A 48 -3.82 -3.88 -2.13
C ASP A 48 -4.23 -4.28 -0.70
N ALA A 49 -3.45 -3.87 0.30
CA ALA A 49 -3.76 -4.11 1.70
C ALA A 49 -5.12 -3.49 2.11
N LEU A 50 -5.36 -2.22 1.75
CA LEU A 50 -6.62 -1.53 2.04
C LEU A 50 -7.82 -2.20 1.35
N ARG A 51 -7.70 -2.56 0.06
CA ARG A 51 -8.75 -3.32 -0.64
C ARG A 51 -9.06 -4.64 0.05
N ARG A 52 -8.04 -5.34 0.57
CA ARG A 52 -8.22 -6.59 1.30
C ARG A 52 -8.91 -6.37 2.64
N VAL A 53 -8.55 -5.31 3.37
CA VAL A 53 -9.23 -4.91 4.62
C VAL A 53 -10.70 -4.61 4.33
N GLU A 54 -11.00 -3.79 3.33
CA GLU A 54 -12.38 -3.48 2.94
C GLU A 54 -13.20 -4.74 2.60
N ALA A 55 -12.63 -5.62 1.76
CA ALA A 55 -13.33 -6.82 1.30
C ALA A 55 -13.55 -7.86 2.41
N LEU A 56 -12.65 -7.98 3.39
CA LEU A 56 -12.68 -9.06 4.38
C LEU A 56 -13.13 -8.62 5.78
N ASN A 57 -12.84 -7.39 6.17
CA ASN A 57 -13.05 -6.92 7.53
C ASN A 57 -14.53 -6.67 7.82
N LEU A 58 -15.24 -6.02 6.87
CA LEU A 58 -16.65 -5.63 7.02
C LEU A 58 -17.57 -6.15 5.90
N ASN A 59 -17.12 -6.14 4.63
CA ASN A 59 -18.03 -6.43 3.50
C ASN A 59 -18.18 -7.93 3.18
N GLY A 60 -17.20 -8.77 3.54
CA GLY A 60 -17.21 -10.21 3.29
C GLY A 60 -17.44 -11.02 4.57
N PRO A 61 -16.52 -11.92 4.97
CA PRO A 61 -16.68 -12.76 6.16
C PRO A 61 -16.78 -11.98 7.50
N SER A 62 -16.72 -10.65 7.47
CA SER A 62 -16.88 -9.79 8.64
C SER A 62 -15.88 -10.13 9.75
N LEU A 63 -14.59 -10.24 9.40
CA LEU A 63 -13.55 -10.68 10.34
C LEU A 63 -13.40 -9.73 11.54
N ARG A 64 -13.69 -8.43 11.37
CA ARG A 64 -13.54 -7.41 12.42
C ARG A 64 -12.15 -7.44 13.08
N ALA A 65 -11.12 -7.72 12.28
CA ALA A 65 -9.73 -7.80 12.71
C ALA A 65 -9.04 -6.42 12.76
N VAL A 66 -9.52 -5.46 11.97
CA VAL A 66 -9.00 -4.10 11.89
C VAL A 66 -10.03 -3.14 12.46
N ILE A 67 -9.66 -2.39 13.50
CA ILE A 67 -10.56 -1.42 14.16
C ILE A 67 -10.51 -0.05 13.49
N GLU A 68 -9.33 0.36 13.02
CA GLU A 68 -9.07 1.64 12.38
C GLU A 68 -7.96 1.47 11.33
N THR A 69 -7.97 2.29 10.29
CA THR A 69 -6.93 2.37 9.26
C THR A 69 -6.40 3.79 9.19
N ASN A 70 -5.09 3.97 9.09
CA ASN A 70 -4.49 5.29 8.96
C ASN A 70 -4.93 5.97 7.64
N PRO A 71 -5.62 7.12 7.68
CA PRO A 71 -6.07 7.83 6.48
C PRO A 71 -4.91 8.37 5.62
N ASP A 72 -3.75 8.63 6.22
CA ASP A 72 -2.55 9.16 5.58
C ASP A 72 -1.69 8.05 4.95
N ALA A 73 -2.02 6.77 5.17
CA ALA A 73 -1.22 5.65 4.66
C ALA A 73 -0.92 5.72 3.15
N PRO A 74 -1.87 6.10 2.26
CA PRO A 74 -1.58 6.27 0.83
C PRO A 74 -0.55 7.38 0.54
N ASP A 75 -0.57 8.47 1.30
CA ASP A 75 0.36 9.60 1.13
C ASP A 75 1.75 9.27 1.68
N ILE A 76 1.81 8.62 2.84
CA ILE A 76 3.06 8.12 3.41
C ILE A 76 3.75 7.19 2.40
N ALA A 77 3.00 6.25 1.81
CA ALA A 77 3.53 5.33 0.80
C ALA A 77 4.07 6.06 -0.43
N ARG A 78 3.35 7.07 -0.94
CA ARG A 78 3.82 7.92 -2.04
C ARG A 78 5.10 8.67 -1.68
N GLY A 79 5.26 9.09 -0.43
CA GLY A 79 6.47 9.73 0.07
C GLY A 79 7.68 8.79 0.07
N LEU A 80 7.47 7.53 0.46
CA LEU A 80 8.52 6.52 0.56
C LEU A 80 9.13 6.12 -0.79
N GLU A 81 8.37 6.20 -1.90
CA GLU A 81 8.90 5.95 -3.25
C GLU A 81 10.00 6.94 -3.67
N ARG A 82 9.94 8.17 -3.15
CA ARG A 82 10.94 9.22 -3.44
C ARG A 82 12.06 9.27 -2.40
N ALA A 83 11.94 8.50 -1.31
CA ALA A 83 12.90 8.50 -0.23
C ALA A 83 13.98 7.43 -0.45
N LEU A 84 15.17 7.66 0.12
CA LEU A 84 16.19 6.62 0.21
C LEU A 84 15.67 5.43 1.00
N ALA A 85 15.97 4.21 0.52
CA ALA A 85 15.55 2.98 1.17
C ALA A 85 16.10 2.89 2.59
N ARG A 86 15.22 2.63 3.57
CA ARG A 86 15.55 2.64 5.01
C ARG A 86 15.81 1.25 5.60
N GLY A 87 15.87 0.22 4.76
CA GLY A 87 16.11 -1.17 5.16
C GLY A 87 15.07 -2.15 4.61
N PRO A 88 15.04 -3.40 5.11
CA PRO A 88 14.22 -4.48 4.55
C PRO A 88 12.70 -4.26 4.61
N LEU A 89 12.23 -3.34 5.46
CA LEU A 89 10.81 -2.99 5.62
C LEU A 89 10.42 -1.69 4.90
N HIS A 90 11.31 -1.10 4.10
CA HIS A 90 11.01 0.13 3.37
C HIS A 90 9.79 -0.05 2.46
N GLY A 91 8.74 0.74 2.68
CA GLY A 91 7.53 0.71 1.87
C GLY A 91 6.58 -0.46 2.12
N ILE A 92 6.84 -1.30 3.12
CA ILE A 92 5.99 -2.45 3.46
C ILE A 92 4.86 -2.01 4.39
N PRO A 93 3.58 -2.19 4.03
CA PRO A 93 2.46 -1.87 4.92
C PRO A 93 2.41 -2.86 6.09
N VAL A 94 2.16 -2.34 7.29
CA VAL A 94 1.98 -3.13 8.52
C VAL A 94 0.75 -2.67 9.28
N LEU A 95 0.19 -3.57 10.09
CA LEU A 95 -0.81 -3.23 11.09
C LEU A 95 -0.18 -3.38 12.47
N VAL A 96 -0.53 -2.46 13.36
CA VAL A 96 -0.17 -2.52 14.77
C VAL A 96 -1.41 -2.79 15.61
N LYS A 97 -1.21 -3.27 16.84
CA LYS A 97 -2.30 -3.51 17.77
C LYS A 97 -2.73 -2.17 18.37
N ASP A 98 -4.03 -2.01 18.65
CA ASP A 98 -4.64 -0.81 19.24
C ASP A 98 -4.22 -0.51 20.70
N ASN A 99 -3.15 -1.14 21.18
CA ASN A 99 -2.48 -0.82 22.45
C ASN A 99 -1.09 -0.21 22.22
N LEU A 100 -0.73 0.07 20.97
CA LEU A 100 0.49 0.76 20.58
C LEU A 100 0.14 2.17 20.12
N ASP A 101 0.85 3.14 20.67
CA ASP A 101 0.68 4.54 20.31
C ASP A 101 1.30 4.81 18.93
N THR A 102 0.55 5.52 18.08
CA THR A 102 1.02 6.11 16.82
C THR A 102 0.77 7.61 16.85
N ALA A 103 1.80 8.40 16.56
CA ALA A 103 1.72 9.86 16.46
C ALA A 103 1.19 10.30 15.09
N ASP A 104 0.08 9.71 14.68
CA ASP A 104 -0.63 10.01 13.44
C ASP A 104 -2.10 10.32 13.73
N ALA A 105 -2.95 10.31 12.70
CA ALA A 105 -4.37 10.61 12.85
C ALA A 105 -5.18 9.47 13.49
N MET A 106 -4.56 8.35 13.89
CA MET A 106 -5.24 7.23 14.52
C MET A 106 -5.31 7.37 16.04
N ARG A 107 -6.21 6.58 16.62
CA ARG A 107 -6.42 6.55 18.07
C ARG A 107 -5.86 5.27 18.67
N THR A 108 -5.55 5.31 19.96
CA THR A 108 -5.14 4.14 20.74
C THR A 108 -6.13 3.90 21.86
N THR A 109 -7.07 2.97 21.64
CA THR A 109 -8.19 2.75 22.57
C THR A 109 -8.01 1.53 23.46
N ALA A 110 -7.00 0.70 23.21
CA ALA A 110 -6.84 -0.63 23.80
C ALA A 110 -8.12 -1.51 23.69
N GLY A 111 -8.97 -1.24 22.69
CA GLY A 111 -10.27 -1.86 22.49
C GLY A 111 -11.35 -1.42 23.49
N SER A 112 -11.15 -0.32 24.23
CA SER A 112 -12.06 0.18 25.26
C SER A 112 -12.76 1.46 24.84
N LEU A 113 -14.09 1.49 24.98
CA LEU A 113 -14.89 2.71 24.77
C LEU A 113 -14.54 3.84 25.76
N ALA A 114 -13.94 3.52 26.91
CA ALA A 114 -13.51 4.53 27.87
C ALA A 114 -12.41 5.46 27.31
N LEU A 115 -11.67 5.00 26.31
CA LEU A 115 -10.60 5.74 25.64
C LEU A 115 -11.05 6.28 24.27
N LEU A 116 -12.35 6.22 23.96
CA LEU A 116 -12.85 6.61 22.65
C LEU A 116 -12.66 8.11 22.37
N ASP A 117 -12.67 8.95 23.39
CA ASP A 117 -12.52 10.40 23.21
C ASP A 117 -11.16 10.91 23.66
N ALA A 118 -10.21 10.00 23.87
CA ALA A 118 -8.83 10.36 24.16
C ALA A 118 -8.19 11.05 22.94
N PRO A 119 -7.35 12.08 23.15
CA PRO A 119 -6.59 12.69 22.05
C PRO A 119 -5.64 11.65 21.41
N ALA A 120 -5.35 11.84 20.12
CA ALA A 120 -4.33 11.05 19.45
C ALA A 120 -2.97 11.19 20.17
N PRO A 121 -2.18 10.12 20.29
CA PRO A 121 -0.88 10.18 20.96
C PRO A 121 0.05 11.22 20.34
N GLU A 122 0.83 11.91 21.17
CA GLU A 122 1.81 12.91 20.69
C GLU A 122 3.09 12.25 20.13
N ARG A 123 3.31 10.97 20.43
CA ARG A 123 4.54 10.24 20.11
C ARG A 123 4.26 8.77 19.82
N ASP A 124 5.08 8.20 18.94
CA ASP A 124 5.08 6.76 18.64
C ASP A 124 5.64 5.94 19.82
N ALA A 125 5.12 4.72 19.98
CA ALA A 125 5.73 3.69 20.82
C ALA A 125 7.10 3.23 20.27
N THR A 126 8.03 2.85 21.16
CA THR A 126 9.42 2.45 20.84
C THR A 126 9.61 0.94 20.74
#